data_AF-A0A846DD68-F1
#
_entry.id   AF-A0A846DD68-F1
#
_cell.length_a   1.000
_cell.length_b   1.000
_cell.length_c   1.000
_cell.angle_alpha   90.00
_cell.angle_beta   90.00
_cell.angle_gamma   90.00
#
_symmetry.space_group_name_H-M   'P 1'
#
loop_
_entity.id
_entity.type
_entity.pdbx_description
1 polymer ?
#
loop_
_entity_poly.entity_id
_entity_poly.type
_entity_poly.pdbx_seq_one_letter_code
_entity_poly.pdbx_strand_id
1 'polypeptide(L)'
;MGLLHQQSWTRKHRSGKKKERKKKAIQEKESYRWLETLTGAEEGLAEKAKLIHVADREADIFELFAQKRSAKARITDSSRAV
;
A
#
# COMPACT_ATOMS: atom_id res chain seq x y z
N MET A 1 1.93 12.88 17.67
CA MET A 1 1.93 11.75 16.71
C MET A 1 0.62 11.02 16.88
N GLY A 2 -0.08 10.68 15.80
CA GLY A 2 -1.41 10.06 15.84
C GLY A 2 -1.60 9.05 14.71
N LEU A 3 -2.71 8.32 14.75
CA LEU A 3 -3.08 7.34 13.73
C LEU A 3 -3.73 8.05 12.55
N LEU A 4 -3.19 7.86 11.34
CA LEU A 4 -3.73 8.46 10.12
C LEU A 4 -4.75 7.57 9.41
N HIS A 5 -4.42 6.28 9.26
CA HIS A 5 -5.25 5.31 8.56
C HIS A 5 -5.05 3.93 9.18
N GLN A 6 -6.14 3.19 9.36
CA GLN A 6 -6.11 1.80 9.80
C GLN A 6 -7.17 1.01 9.04
N GLN A 7 -6.76 -0.16 8.58
CA GLN A 7 -7.65 -1.13 7.95
C GLN A 7 -7.56 -2.46 8.69
N SER A 8 -8.71 -3.02 9.06
CA SER A 8 -8.82 -4.32 9.74
C SER A 8 -9.62 -5.27 8.86
N TRP A 9 -9.14 -6.49 8.69
CA TRP A 9 -9.80 -7.50 7.87
C TRP A 9 -9.46 -8.92 8.34
N THR A 10 -10.33 -9.87 8.00
CA THR A 10 -10.17 -11.28 8.35
C THR A 10 -9.89 -12.10 7.09
N ARG A 11 -8.84 -12.93 7.14
CA ARG A 11 -8.48 -13.82 6.04
C ARG A 11 -9.55 -14.91 5.86
N LYS A 12 -10.05 -15.07 4.63
CA LYS A 12 -10.83 -16.26 4.26
C LYS A 12 -9.89 -17.42 3.98
N HIS A 13 -10.29 -18.65 4.35
CA HIS A 13 -9.47 -19.85 4.16
C HIS A 13 -9.06 -20.03 2.69
N ARG A 14 -7.78 -20.31 2.44
CA ARG A 14 -7.21 -20.37 1.09
C ARG A 14 -6.60 -21.73 0.80
N SER A 15 -6.94 -22.32 -0.35
CA SER A 15 -6.17 -23.41 -0.95
C SER A 15 -5.02 -22.82 -1.79
N GLY A 16 -3.79 -23.26 -1.52
CA GLY A 16 -2.57 -22.69 -2.07
C GLY A 16 -2.38 -22.92 -3.56
N LYS A 17 -3.01 -22.13 -4.42
CA LYS A 17 -2.78 -22.18 -5.88
C LYS A 17 -2.02 -20.94 -6.35
N LYS A 18 -0.69 -21.03 -6.40
CA LYS A 18 0.23 -19.97 -6.88
C LYS A 18 -0.14 -19.47 -8.29
N LYS A 19 -0.62 -20.36 -9.17
CA LYS A 19 -1.08 -20.02 -10.53
C LYS A 19 -2.32 -19.13 -10.55
N GLU A 20 -3.27 -19.35 -9.65
CA GLU A 20 -4.49 -18.52 -9.56
C GLU A 20 -4.17 -17.12 -9.05
N ARG A 21 -3.17 -16.96 -8.18
CA ARG A 21 -2.75 -15.63 -7.66
C ARG A 21 -2.39 -14.65 -8.78
N LYS A 22 -1.74 -15.10 -9.86
CA LYS A 22 -1.34 -14.24 -10.98
C LYS A 22 -2.53 -13.75 -11.82
N LYS A 23 -3.62 -14.52 -11.85
CA LYS A 23 -4.83 -14.20 -12.62
C LYS A 23 -5.75 -13.23 -11.90
N LYS A 24 -5.64 -13.12 -10.58
CA LYS A 24 -6.46 -12.22 -9.77
C LYS A 24 -6.09 -10.76 -10.03
N ALA A 25 -7.10 -9.91 -10.07
CA ALA A 25 -6.93 -8.46 -10.02
C ALA A 25 -6.23 -8.06 -8.70
N ILE A 26 -5.58 -6.90 -8.67
CA ILE A 26 -4.84 -6.44 -7.48
C ILE A 26 -5.79 -6.30 -6.27
N GLN A 27 -7.02 -5.83 -6.49
CA GLN A 27 -8.06 -5.62 -5.49
C GLN A 27 -8.47 -6.90 -4.73
N GLU A 28 -8.30 -8.06 -5.34
CA GLU A 28 -8.60 -9.36 -4.71
C GLU A 28 -7.41 -9.94 -3.94
N LYS A 29 -6.24 -9.29 -4.02
CA LYS A 29 -5.02 -9.74 -3.36
C LYS A 29 -4.87 -9.00 -2.03
N GLU A 30 -4.30 -9.69 -1.05
CA GLU A 30 -4.01 -9.11 0.26
C GLU A 30 -3.06 -7.91 0.17
N SER A 31 -2.20 -7.87 -0.86
CA SER A 31 -1.29 -6.76 -1.12
C SER A 31 -2.01 -5.45 -1.51
N TYR A 32 -3.32 -5.50 -1.80
CA TYR A 32 -4.13 -4.29 -2.05
C TYR A 32 -4.17 -3.34 -0.86
N ARG A 33 -4.01 -3.86 0.36
CA ARG A 33 -3.95 -3.07 1.61
C ARG A 33 -2.93 -1.91 1.55
N TRP A 34 -1.85 -2.08 0.79
CA TRP A 34 -0.83 -1.06 0.60
C TRP A 34 -1.35 0.13 -0.22
N LEU A 35 -2.11 -0.14 -1.28
CA LEU A 35 -2.73 0.90 -2.10
C LEU A 35 -3.84 1.62 -1.32
N GLU A 36 -4.66 0.89 -0.57
CA GLU A 36 -5.71 1.48 0.26
C GLU A 36 -5.13 2.40 1.34
N THR A 37 -4.04 1.97 1.99
CA THR A 37 -3.36 2.78 2.99
C THR A 37 -2.74 4.04 2.39
N LEU A 38 -2.16 3.95 1.19
CA LEU A 38 -1.60 5.10 0.50
C LEU A 38 -2.70 6.11 0.13
N THR A 39 -3.79 5.64 -0.48
CA THR A 39 -4.95 6.48 -0.81
C THR A 39 -5.54 7.15 0.42
N GLY A 40 -5.83 6.38 1.49
CA GLY A 40 -6.44 6.94 2.70
C GLY A 40 -5.54 7.96 3.42
N ALA A 41 -4.22 7.76 3.37
CA ALA A 41 -3.26 8.71 3.89
C ALA A 41 -3.18 10.01 3.04
N GLU A 42 -3.20 9.88 1.71
CA GLU A 42 -3.21 11.04 0.82
C GLU A 42 -4.53 11.84 0.93
N GLU A 43 -5.69 11.18 0.98
CA GLU A 43 -6.97 11.88 1.17
C GLU A 43 -7.03 12.67 2.48
N GLY A 44 -6.44 12.15 3.56
CA GLY A 44 -6.42 12.82 4.86
C GLY A 44 -5.48 14.03 4.96
N LEU A 45 -4.36 14.03 4.21
CA LEU A 45 -3.23 14.94 4.46
C LEU A 45 -2.52 15.52 3.22
N ALA A 46 -2.82 15.08 1.99
CA ALA A 46 -2.01 15.39 0.80
C ALA A 46 -1.82 16.88 0.52
N GLU A 47 -2.80 17.72 0.85
CA GLU A 47 -2.68 19.17 0.68
C GLU A 47 -1.99 19.87 1.85
N LYS A 48 -2.10 19.28 3.05
CA LYS A 48 -1.70 19.89 4.33
C LYS A 48 -0.25 19.63 4.70
N ALA A 49 0.34 18.54 4.21
CA ALA A 49 1.68 18.12 4.60
C ALA A 49 2.41 17.34 3.50
N LYS A 50 3.73 17.27 3.62
CA LYS A 50 4.57 16.34 2.86
C LYS A 50 4.42 14.94 3.45
N LEU A 51 4.10 13.95 2.61
CA LEU A 51 3.94 12.55 3.01
C LEU A 51 5.14 11.72 2.55
N ILE A 52 5.73 10.97 3.49
CA ILE A 52 6.75 9.97 3.21
C ILE A 52 6.22 8.62 3.68
N HIS A 53 5.92 7.74 2.74
CA HIS A 53 5.52 6.36 3.02
C HIS A 53 6.76 5.48 3.12
N VAL A 54 6.96 4.87 4.28
CA VAL A 54 8.00 3.87 4.52
C VAL A 54 7.31 2.53 4.75
N ALA A 55 7.71 1.53 3.97
CA ALA A 55 7.20 0.17 4.09
C ALA A 55 8.35 -0.83 3.95
N ASP A 56 8.10 -2.08 4.35
CA ASP A 56 9.04 -3.18 4.18
C ASP A 56 8.94 -3.80 2.77
N ARG A 57 9.72 -4.87 2.54
CA ARG A 57 9.78 -5.58 1.26
C ARG A 57 8.45 -6.18 0.81
N GLU A 58 7.46 -6.35 1.70
CA GLU A 58 6.16 -6.88 1.31
C GLU A 58 5.35 -5.87 0.46
N ALA A 59 5.68 -4.58 0.56
CA ALA A 59 5.10 -3.51 -0.24
C ALA A 59 5.78 -3.35 -1.61
N ASP A 60 6.80 -4.16 -1.93
CA ASP A 60 7.49 -4.14 -3.23
C ASP A 60 6.62 -4.77 -4.34
N ILE A 61 5.57 -4.06 -4.71
CA ILE A 61 4.62 -4.40 -5.76
C ILE A 61 4.53 -3.29 -6.78
N PHE A 62 4.46 -3.65 -8.06
CA PHE A 62 4.44 -2.68 -9.16
C PHE A 62 3.29 -1.67 -9.02
N GLU A 63 2.11 -2.14 -8.63
CA GLU A 63 0.90 -1.32 -8.53
C GLU A 63 1.05 -0.17 -7.52
N LEU A 64 1.82 -0.36 -6.44
CA LEU A 64 2.07 0.68 -5.44
C LEU A 64 2.97 1.80 -6.02
N PHE A 65 3.99 1.43 -6.79
CA PHE A 65 4.87 2.42 -7.42
C PHE A 65 4.22 3.11 -8.62
N ALA A 66 3.34 2.42 -9.35
CA ALA A 66 2.58 2.96 -10.47
C ALA A 66 1.39 3.85 -10.04
N GLN A 67 0.99 3.82 -8.76
CA GLN A 67 -0.15 4.60 -8.28
C GLN A 67 0.11 6.10 -8.41
N LYS A 68 -0.88 6.81 -8.98
CA LYS A 68 -0.91 8.27 -9.05
C LYS A 68 -0.92 8.83 -7.63
N ARG A 69 -0.09 9.85 -7.41
CA ARG A 69 0.13 10.46 -6.11
C ARG A 69 0.21 11.98 -6.22
N SER A 70 -0.05 12.65 -5.10
CA SER A 70 0.26 14.07 -4.95
C SER A 70 1.74 14.37 -5.20
N ALA A 71 2.05 15.56 -5.74
CA ALA A 71 3.44 16.02 -5.91
C ALA A 71 4.22 16.08 -4.58
N LYS A 72 3.51 16.16 -3.44
CA LYS A 72 4.09 16.20 -2.08
C LYS A 72 4.25 14.82 -1.45
N ALA A 73 3.83 13.74 -2.12
CA ALA A 73 3.90 12.38 -1.61
C ALA A 73 5.06 11.59 -2.23
N ARG A 74 5.82 10.87 -1.39
CA ARG A 74 6.93 10.00 -1.82
C ARG A 74 6.85 8.65 -1.12
N ILE A 75 7.23 7.59 -1.84
CA ILE A 75 7.39 6.24 -1.29
C ILE A 75 8.87 5.93 -1.24
N THR A 76 9.33 5.40 -0.11
CA THR A 76 10.70 4.92 0.10
C THR A 76 10.65 3.52 0.69
N ASP A 77 11.46 2.62 0.14
CA ASP A 77 11.67 1.32 0.75
C ASP A 77 12.56 1.44 1.99
N SER A 78 12.29 0.62 2.99
CA SER A 78 13.06 0.54 4.24
C SER A 78 14.56 0.33 4.01
N SER A 79 14.97 -0.38 2.94
CA SER A 79 16.40 -0.57 2.61
C SER A 79 17.12 0.70 2.16
N ARG A 80 16.38 1.76 1.83
CA ARG A 80 16.89 3.03 1.30
C ARG A 80 16.72 4.20 2.27
N ALA A 81 16.28 3.91 3.50
CA ALA A 81 16.01 4.90 4.55
C ALA A 81 17.23 5.22 5.44
N VAL A 82 18.44 4.83 5.03
CA VAL A 82 19.71 5.14 5.69
C VAL A 82 20.60 5.94 4.75
#